data_AF-A0A8C7EDB1-F1
#
_entry.id   AF-A0A8C7EDB1-F1
#
_cell.length_a   1.000
_cell.length_b   1.000
_cell.length_c   1.000
_cell.angle_alpha   90.00
_cell.angle_beta   90.00
_cell.angle_gamma   90.00
#
_symmetry.space_group_name_H-M   'P 1'
#
loop_
_entity.id
_entity.type
_entity.pdbx_description
1 polymer ?
#
loop_
_entity_poly.entity_id
_entity_poly.type
_entity_poly.pdbx_seq_one_letter_code
_entity_poly.pdbx_strand_id
1 'polypeptide(L)'
;MAALGLSERERAGCRDLLEFLDTEELVALTDTITNRLVHPESRQEAIHAILVYSQSAEELLKRRKVYREIIFKYLSTQGVPVPPSSEKHQLIDRVKRYWNGQLPCSSSPSGDRKPRNSVNVCNLKKHGGHSISGRMPK
;
A
#
# COMPACT_ATOMS: atom_id res chain seq x y z
N MET A 1 1.22 -13.46 22.30
CA MET A 1 1.81 -12.19 22.76
C MET A 1 1.21 -11.10 21.89
N ALA A 2 0.49 -10.15 22.48
CA ALA A 2 -0.27 -9.15 21.74
C ALA A 2 0.70 -8.26 20.94
N ALA A 3 0.61 -8.30 19.61
CA ALA A 3 1.28 -7.34 18.75
C ALA A 3 0.62 -5.98 18.92
N LEU A 4 1.06 -5.22 19.91
CA LEU A 4 0.76 -3.79 20.05
C LEU A 4 1.65 -3.04 19.06
N GLY A 5 1.41 -3.22 17.76
CA GLY A 5 2.19 -2.55 16.72
C GLY A 5 2.00 -3.15 15.34
N LEU A 6 2.47 -2.39 14.35
CA LEU A 6 2.58 -2.81 12.94
C LEU A 6 3.31 -4.16 12.82
N SER A 7 2.80 -5.09 12.01
CA SER A 7 3.50 -6.33 11.66
C SER A 7 4.85 -6.03 10.99
N GLU A 8 5.79 -6.96 10.99
CA GLU A 8 7.12 -6.75 10.38
C GLU A 8 7.03 -6.29 8.91
N ARG A 9 6.11 -6.86 8.12
CA ARG A 9 5.83 -6.44 6.74
C ARG A 9 5.26 -5.03 6.66
N GLU A 10 4.36 -4.68 7.58
CA GLU A 10 3.79 -3.33 7.66
C GLU A 10 4.85 -2.33 8.05
N ARG A 11 5.75 -2.66 8.99
CA ARG A 11 6.88 -1.81 9.38
C ARG A 11 7.83 -1.57 8.22
N ALA A 12 8.22 -2.64 7.52
CA ALA A 12 9.09 -2.54 6.35
C ALA A 12 8.44 -1.70 5.23
N GLY A 13 7.15 -1.94 4.97
CA GLY A 13 6.41 -1.21 3.96
C GLY A 13 6.14 0.26 4.31
N CYS A 14 5.81 0.54 5.57
CA CYS A 14 5.68 1.91 6.08
C CYS A 14 7.00 2.65 5.95
N ARG A 15 8.12 2.02 6.34
CA ARG A 15 9.45 2.62 6.18
C ARG A 15 9.71 2.99 4.72
N ASP A 16 9.54 2.06 3.79
CA ASP A 16 9.78 2.30 2.36
C ASP A 16 8.84 3.39 1.81
N LEU A 17 7.55 3.38 2.19
CA LEU A 17 6.58 4.41 1.81
C LEU A 17 6.96 5.80 2.35
N LEU A 18 7.45 5.88 3.58
CA LEU A 18 7.90 7.12 4.21
C LEU A 18 9.16 7.67 3.54
N GLU A 19 9.99 6.84 2.91
CA GLU A 19 11.15 7.31 2.14
C GLU A 19 10.75 8.12 0.90
N PHE A 20 9.53 7.93 0.37
CA PHE A 20 9.00 8.76 -0.72
C PHE A 20 8.52 10.14 -0.28
N LEU A 21 8.41 10.41 1.03
CA LEU A 21 8.04 11.71 1.55
C LEU A 21 9.26 12.63 1.70
N ASP A 22 9.06 13.91 1.42
CA ASP A 22 10.04 14.95 1.72
C ASP A 22 10.19 15.17 3.23
N THR A 23 11.29 15.79 3.63
CA THR A 23 11.62 15.97 5.05
C THR A 23 10.56 16.79 5.77
N GLU A 24 10.02 17.82 5.12
CA GLU A 24 8.96 18.68 5.68
C GLU A 24 7.66 17.89 5.93
N GLU A 25 7.26 17.07 4.96
CA GLU A 25 6.06 16.22 5.06
C GLU A 25 6.23 15.13 6.13
N LEU A 26 7.44 14.56 6.22
CA LEU A 26 7.80 13.55 7.21
C LEU A 26 7.75 14.13 8.64
N VAL A 27 8.30 15.32 8.86
CA VAL A 27 8.27 16.03 10.16
C VAL A 27 6.83 16.39 10.51
N ALA A 28 6.06 16.94 9.58
CA ALA A 28 4.65 17.29 9.80
C ALA A 28 3.78 16.05 10.09
N LEU A 29 4.03 14.94 9.40
CA LEU A 29 3.34 13.67 9.66
C LEU A 29 3.67 13.17 11.08
N THR A 30 4.95 13.21 11.46
CA THR A 30 5.41 12.83 12.81
C THR A 30 4.74 13.67 13.89
N ASP A 31 4.68 15.00 13.72
CA ASP A 31 4.03 15.94 14.65
C ASP A 31 2.57 15.55 14.91
N THR A 32 1.84 15.16 13.86
CA THR A 32 0.42 14.77 13.99
C THR A 32 0.19 13.38 14.58
N ILE A 33 1.12 12.45 14.38
CA ILE A 33 1.05 11.07 14.91
C ILE A 33 1.48 11.05 16.38
N THR A 34 2.52 11.80 16.70
CA THR A 34 3.08 11.89 18.04
C THR A 34 2.44 13.00 18.88
N ASN A 35 1.48 13.75 18.32
CA ASN A 35 0.88 14.92 18.98
C ASN A 35 1.94 15.90 19.52
N ARG A 36 2.96 16.18 18.71
CA ARG A 36 4.13 17.01 19.04
C ARG A 36 4.98 16.52 20.21
N LEU A 37 4.83 15.26 20.62
CA LEU A 37 5.64 14.70 21.71
C LEU A 37 7.10 14.49 21.29
N VAL A 38 7.37 14.29 20.00
CA VAL A 38 8.71 14.02 19.48
C VAL A 38 9.01 14.90 18.27
N HIS A 39 10.15 15.57 18.31
CA HIS A 39 10.69 16.34 17.20
C HIS A 39 11.90 15.61 16.64
N PRO A 40 11.76 14.90 15.51
CA PRO A 40 12.88 14.21 14.92
C PRO A 40 13.90 15.21 14.34
N GLU A 41 15.17 15.08 14.71
CA GLU A 41 16.26 15.91 14.17
C GLU A 41 16.73 15.37 12.80
N SER A 42 16.50 14.07 12.56
CA SER A 42 16.86 13.39 11.31
C SER A 42 15.68 12.66 10.66
N ARG A 43 15.76 12.49 9.33
CA ARG A 43 14.76 11.71 8.57
C ARG A 43 14.59 10.29 9.12
N GLN A 44 15.68 9.63 9.52
CA GLN A 44 15.61 8.28 10.10
C GLN A 44 14.87 8.27 11.45
N GLU A 45 15.08 9.27 12.30
CA GLU A 45 14.35 9.39 13.56
C GLU A 45 12.87 9.65 13.35
N ALA A 46 12.52 10.46 12.35
CA ALA A 46 11.12 10.70 12.01
C ALA A 46 10.42 9.40 11.56
N ILE A 47 11.07 8.62 10.68
CA ILE A 47 10.56 7.30 10.28
C ILE A 47 10.40 6.39 11.50
N HIS A 48 11.41 6.33 12.37
CA HIS A 48 11.37 5.50 13.56
C HIS A 48 10.25 5.92 14.53
N ALA A 49 10.10 7.22 14.79
CA ALA A 49 9.02 7.77 15.62
C ALA A 49 7.65 7.41 15.04
N ILE A 50 7.46 7.57 13.72
CA ILE A 50 6.22 7.17 13.06
C ILE A 50 5.95 5.67 13.27
N LEU A 51 6.95 4.80 13.09
CA LEU A 51 6.80 3.35 13.26
C LEU A 51 6.51 2.91 14.71
N VAL A 52 7.01 3.66 15.70
CA VAL A 52 6.81 3.38 17.13
C VAL A 52 5.45 3.85 17.62
N TYR A 53 5.03 5.05 17.22
CA TYR A 53 3.78 5.66 17.70
C TYR A 53 2.55 5.28 16.85
N SER A 54 2.74 4.76 15.64
CA SER A 54 1.62 4.33 14.79
C SER A 54 1.10 2.96 15.23
N GLN A 55 -0.15 2.94 15.67
CA GLN A 55 -0.86 1.71 16.05
C GLN A 55 -1.31 0.88 14.84
N SER A 56 -1.48 1.51 13.67
CA SER A 56 -1.95 0.83 12.46
C SER A 56 -1.53 1.55 11.19
N ALA A 57 -1.17 0.76 10.19
CA ALA A 57 -0.83 1.19 8.84
C ALA A 57 -1.92 2.07 8.23
N GLU A 58 -3.17 1.68 8.45
CA GLU A 58 -4.33 2.39 7.92
C GLU A 58 -4.44 3.84 8.44
N GLU A 59 -4.25 4.04 9.74
CA GLU A 59 -4.35 5.36 10.36
C GLU A 59 -3.28 6.30 9.82
N LEU A 60 -2.05 5.79 9.67
CA LEU A 60 -0.93 6.53 9.08
C LEU A 60 -1.27 6.96 7.65
N LEU A 61 -1.76 6.05 6.81
CA LEU A 61 -2.07 6.35 5.41
C LEU A 61 -3.34 7.21 5.23
N LYS A 62 -4.29 7.17 6.18
CA LYS A 62 -5.48 8.02 6.19
C LYS A 62 -5.15 9.49 6.46
N ARG A 63 -4.04 9.79 7.16
CA ARG A 63 -3.63 11.18 7.45
C ARG A 63 -3.47 11.99 6.17
N ARG A 64 -3.81 13.28 6.24
CA ARG A 64 -3.85 14.19 5.06
C ARG A 64 -2.49 14.35 4.38
N LYS A 65 -1.40 14.10 5.09
CA LYS A 65 -0.02 14.21 4.61
C LYS A 65 0.41 13.08 3.67
N VAL A 66 -0.22 11.91 3.79
CA VAL A 66 0.01 10.84 2.82
C VAL A 66 -0.91 11.06 1.63
N TYR A 67 -0.38 11.69 0.58
CA TYR A 67 -1.12 11.94 -0.65
C TYR A 67 -1.28 10.67 -1.49
N ARG A 68 -2.31 10.66 -2.35
CA ARG A 68 -2.57 9.53 -3.25
C ARG A 68 -1.36 9.20 -4.13
N GLU A 69 -0.61 10.23 -4.54
CA GLU A 69 0.54 10.08 -5.43
C GLU A 69 1.67 9.30 -4.77
N ILE A 70 1.90 9.52 -3.48
CA ILE A 70 2.95 8.85 -2.71
C ILE A 70 2.62 7.37 -2.60
N ILE A 71 1.38 7.05 -2.22
CA ILE A 71 0.91 5.67 -2.12
C ILE A 71 0.94 4.98 -3.50
N PHE A 72 0.51 5.68 -4.55
CA PHE A 72 0.52 5.17 -5.91
C PHE A 72 1.96 4.88 -6.38
N LYS A 73 2.88 5.81 -6.16
CA LYS A 73 4.31 5.68 -6.51
C LYS A 73 4.95 4.51 -5.77
N TYR A 74 4.66 4.36 -4.48
CA TYR A 74 5.10 3.21 -3.69
C TYR A 74 4.59 1.89 -4.29
N LEU A 75 3.28 1.75 -4.49
CA LEU A 75 2.70 0.52 -5.05
C LEU A 75 3.24 0.19 -6.45
N SER A 76 3.44 1.21 -7.29
CA SER A 76 4.03 1.05 -8.61
C SER A 76 5.49 0.58 -8.53
N THR A 77 6.25 1.07 -7.56
CA THR A 77 7.64 0.64 -7.31
C THR A 77 7.69 -0.81 -6.82
N GLN A 78 6.73 -1.21 -5.99
CA GLN A 78 6.58 -2.59 -5.51
C GLN A 78 6.02 -3.56 -6.58
N GLY A 79 5.72 -3.06 -7.79
CA GLY A 79 5.17 -3.87 -8.89
C GLY A 79 3.73 -4.31 -8.66
N VAL A 80 2.98 -3.64 -7.78
CA VAL A 80 1.55 -3.90 -7.57
C VAL A 80 0.76 -3.15 -8.66
N PRO A 81 -0.06 -3.82 -9.47
CA PRO A 81 -0.77 -3.17 -10.57
C PRO A 81 -1.90 -2.28 -10.05
N VAL A 82 -1.68 -0.96 -10.10
CA VAL A 82 -2.64 0.06 -9.64
C VAL A 82 -3.21 0.87 -10.80
N PRO A 83 -4.55 0.91 -10.98
CA PRO A 83 -5.12 1.78 -12.00
C PRO A 83 -4.95 3.24 -11.56
N PRO A 84 -4.62 4.15 -12.49
CA PRO A 84 -4.43 5.57 -12.18
C PRO A 84 -5.72 6.26 -11.71
N SER A 85 -6.87 5.64 -11.95
CA SER A 85 -8.19 6.07 -11.46
C SER A 85 -8.48 5.64 -10.01
N SER A 86 -7.56 4.94 -9.33
CA SER A 86 -7.75 4.55 -7.93
C SER A 86 -7.77 5.77 -7.00
N GLU A 87 -8.79 5.83 -6.17
CA GLU A 87 -8.94 6.83 -5.11
C GLU A 87 -8.07 6.51 -3.90
N LYS A 88 -7.81 7.52 -3.05
CA LYS A 88 -6.97 7.38 -1.85
C LYS A 88 -7.36 6.17 -0.99
N HIS A 89 -8.64 5.99 -0.69
CA HIS A 89 -9.13 4.87 0.12
C HIS A 89 -8.85 3.50 -0.53
N GLN A 90 -8.99 3.40 -1.86
CA GLN A 90 -8.68 2.17 -2.59
C GLN A 90 -7.18 1.85 -2.58
N LEU A 91 -6.33 2.89 -2.65
CA LEU A 91 -4.88 2.73 -2.51
C LEU A 91 -4.51 2.22 -1.12
N ILE A 92 -5.12 2.77 -0.08
CA ILE A 92 -4.90 2.35 1.32
C ILE A 92 -5.27 0.88 1.50
N ASP A 93 -6.46 0.45 1.05
CA ASP A 93 -6.88 -0.95 1.14
C ASP A 93 -5.90 -1.89 0.43
N ARG A 94 -5.42 -1.48 -0.75
CA ARG A 94 -4.42 -2.25 -1.50
C ARG A 94 -3.09 -2.38 -0.79
N VAL A 95 -2.56 -1.29 -0.24
CA VAL A 95 -1.34 -1.34 0.57
C VAL A 95 -1.51 -2.29 1.75
N LYS A 96 -2.65 -2.23 2.45
CA LYS A 96 -2.93 -3.14 3.56
C LYS A 96 -2.93 -4.60 3.12
N ARG A 97 -3.62 -4.92 2.02
CA ARG A 97 -3.62 -6.28 1.46
C ARG A 97 -2.22 -6.72 1.05
N TYR A 98 -1.41 -5.83 0.50
CA TYR A 98 -0.02 -6.09 0.16
C TYR A 98 0.82 -6.45 1.38
N TRP A 99 0.77 -5.63 2.44
CA TRP A 99 1.51 -5.91 3.68
C TRP A 99 1.01 -7.14 4.43
N ASN A 100 -0.28 -7.42 4.35
CA ASN A 100 -0.86 -8.64 4.90
C ASN A 100 -0.49 -9.91 4.10
N GLY A 101 0.18 -9.77 2.95
CA GLY A 101 0.54 -10.89 2.07
C GLY A 101 -0.61 -11.43 1.23
N GLN A 102 -1.70 -10.68 1.12
CA GLN A 102 -2.84 -11.01 0.27
C GLN A 102 -2.64 -10.56 -1.19
N LEU A 103 -1.59 -9.79 -1.49
CA LEU A 103 -1.19 -9.45 -2.86
C LEU A 103 0.21 -9.98 -3.15
N PRO A 104 0.40 -10.68 -4.29
CA PRO A 104 1.72 -11.12 -4.69
C PRO A 104 2.57 -9.91 -5.05
N CYS A 105 3.79 -9.86 -4.50
CA CYS A 105 4.83 -8.96 -4.97
C CYS A 105 5.32 -9.48 -6.33
N SER A 106 5.34 -8.65 -7.35
CA SER A 106 5.87 -9.02 -8.67
C SER A 106 7.41 -9.07 -8.69
N SER A 107 8.08 -8.67 -7.60
CA SER A 107 9.52 -8.84 -7.44
C SER A 107 9.84 -10.34 -7.30
N SER A 108 10.27 -10.92 -8.41
CA SER A 108 10.74 -12.31 -8.50
C SER A 108 12.07 -12.48 -7.73
N PRO A 109 12.58 -13.70 -7.56
CA PRO A 109 12.59 -14.46 -6.31
C PRO A 109 13.98 -14.51 -5.63
N SER A 110 14.01 -14.64 -4.31
CA SER A 110 15.18 -15.26 -3.66
C SER A 110 14.74 -16.18 -2.53
N GLY A 111 14.89 -17.49 -2.75
CA GLY A 111 15.02 -18.51 -1.70
C GLY A 111 13.76 -19.26 -1.22
N ASP A 112 13.37 -20.30 -1.97
CA ASP A 112 12.97 -21.65 -1.50
C ASP A 112 12.00 -21.82 -0.28
N ARG A 113 10.79 -22.34 -0.60
CA ARG A 113 9.97 -23.41 0.08
C ARG A 113 8.46 -23.11 0.22
N LYS A 114 7.75 -23.21 -0.91
CA LYS A 114 6.49 -23.95 -1.24
C LYS A 114 5.43 -24.26 -0.12
N PRO A 115 4.12 -24.37 -0.46
CA PRO A 115 3.18 -23.45 -1.13
C PRO A 115 1.83 -23.34 -0.36
N ARG A 116 0.81 -22.74 -1.01
CA ARG A 116 -0.61 -23.17 -1.05
C ARG A 116 -1.62 -22.14 -0.49
N ASN A 117 -2.36 -21.57 -1.45
CA ASN A 117 -3.81 -21.31 -1.45
C ASN A 117 -4.30 -19.84 -1.49
N SER A 118 -5.15 -19.57 -2.50
CA SER A 118 -6.14 -18.46 -2.63
C SER A 118 -5.62 -17.03 -2.85
N VAL A 119 -6.23 -16.16 -3.68
CA VAL A 119 -7.35 -16.24 -4.63
C VAL A 119 -7.40 -14.95 -5.48
N ASN A 120 -8.01 -15.08 -6.66
CA ASN A 120 -8.63 -14.08 -7.55
C ASN A 120 -7.78 -13.06 -8.32
N VAL A 121 -7.59 -13.45 -9.58
CA VAL A 121 -7.67 -12.62 -10.79
C VAL A 121 -8.80 -11.59 -10.69
N CYS A 122 -8.48 -10.30 -10.71
CA CYS A 122 -9.48 -9.26 -10.93
C CYS A 122 -9.88 -9.28 -12.41
N ASN A 123 -11.11 -9.72 -12.64
CA ASN A 123 -11.73 -9.91 -13.93
C ASN A 123 -11.80 -8.58 -14.72
N LEU A 124 -11.25 -8.61 -15.93
CA LEU A 124 -11.30 -7.56 -16.92
C LEU A 124 -12.73 -7.48 -17.47
N LYS A 125 -13.51 -6.49 -17.04
CA LYS A 125 -14.84 -6.21 -17.60
C LYS A 125 -14.70 -5.68 -19.03
N LYS A 126 -14.68 -6.58 -20.00
CA LYS A 126 -14.86 -6.29 -21.44
C LYS A 126 -16.24 -6.80 -21.83
N HIS A 127 -17.27 -5.96 -21.69
CA HIS A 127 -18.46 -6.18 -22.50
C HIS A 127 -18.19 -5.52 -23.86
N GLY A 128 -17.78 -6.37 -24.80
CA GLY A 128 -17.62 -6.04 -26.20
C GLY A 128 -18.97 -5.69 -26.83
N GLY A 129 -18.92 -4.73 -27.75
CA GLY A 129 -20.05 -4.33 -28.56
C GLY A 129 -20.42 -5.37 -29.62
N HIS A 130 -21.64 -5.19 -30.11
CA HIS A 130 -22.14 -5.45 -31.47
C HIS A 130 -21.37 -6.43 -32.36
N SER A 131 -22.06 -7.50 -32.76
CA SER A 131 -22.26 -7.78 -34.19
C SER A 131 -23.49 -8.65 -34.45
N ILE A 132 -24.27 -8.11 -35.36
CA ILE A 132 -25.35 -8.67 -36.17
C ILE A 132 -24.98 -9.97 -36.92
N SER A 133 -26.03 -10.67 -37.33
CA SER A 133 -26.14 -11.47 -38.57
C SER A 133 -26.20 -13.00 -38.43
N GLY A 134 -27.40 -13.54 -38.64
CA GLY A 134 -27.62 -14.49 -39.74
C GLY A 134 -27.87 -15.96 -39.40
N ARG A 135 -28.94 -16.47 -40.05
CA ARG A 135 -29.19 -17.85 -40.55
C ARG A 135 -30.00 -18.85 -39.70
N MET A 136 -31.27 -19.00 -40.11
CA MET A 136 -32.00 -20.26 -40.39
C MET A 136 -31.17 -21.26 -41.24
N PRO A 137 -31.51 -22.57 -41.44
CA PRO A 137 -32.83 -23.24 -41.45
C PRO A 137 -32.81 -24.62 -40.69
N LYS A 138 -33.81 -25.51 -40.65
CA LYS A 138 -34.92 -25.93 -41.54
C LYS A 138 -36.16 -26.29 -40.74
#